data_AF-A0AA95KXY0-F1
#
_entry.id   AF-A0AA95KXY0-F1
#
_cell.length_a   1.000
_cell.length_b   1.000
_cell.length_c   1.000
_cell.angle_alpha   90.00
_cell.angle_beta   90.00
_cell.angle_gamma   90.00
#
_symmetry.space_group_name_H-M   'P 1'
#
loop_
_entity.id
_entity.type
_entity.pdbx_description
1 polymer ?
#
loop_
_entity_poly.entity_id
_entity_poly.type
_entity_poly.pdbx_seq_one_letter_code
_entity_poly.pdbx_strand_id
1 'polypeptide(L)'
;MKNLILILIFAAVSLNTMASNPVHVIITAGQSNTDGRTPNEDLPAYIKALATDTLTYTEGAYRYCQIAQNDGKGEFIPFWPRAKRSGKNNMWAFDAVTYYWLEQLLQEKFYVVKWAVGGTSIAPDYNASKGRFWSAAPEWLAQAKPTSDGGNSLLLSFIQEIDMCIDKTLSRLKDGYQIDAFLWHQGESDYAKSKDYYRNLKTMVAYVRMHLTEKTGKDYSRLPFIFGTVARSNKYFSREVENAMKQLAAEDPNMHLIDMSGAELLNDRLHFTAHSAEYLGQQVYKQLEQIIKGVIVRTDELKGKRLGIIGDSYVKNHKEPVKNTWHYKFAEKHGMEYLNYGKNGSSIAYSSPRWGKRCM
;
A
#
# COMPACT_ATOMS: atom_id res chain seq x y z
N MET A 1 -62.30 1.34 -38.19
CA MET A 1 -61.67 1.46 -36.86
C MET A 1 -60.33 0.74 -36.92
N LYS A 2 -59.22 1.49 -36.99
CA LYS A 2 -57.86 0.93 -37.07
C LYS A 2 -57.32 0.84 -35.64
N ASN A 3 -57.04 -0.38 -35.17
CA ASN A 3 -56.44 -0.60 -33.86
C ASN A 3 -54.99 -0.14 -33.88
N LEU A 4 -54.69 0.94 -33.16
CA LEU A 4 -53.34 1.42 -32.91
C LEU A 4 -52.76 0.64 -31.73
N ILE A 5 -51.81 -0.26 -31.97
CA ILE A 5 -51.08 -0.95 -30.91
C ILE A 5 -49.91 -0.04 -30.52
N LEU A 6 -50.00 0.57 -29.33
CA LEU A 6 -48.91 1.34 -28.72
C LEU A 6 -47.94 0.35 -28.05
N ILE A 7 -46.74 0.19 -28.59
CA ILE A 7 -45.65 -0.55 -27.94
C ILE A 7 -44.89 0.45 -27.06
N LEU A 8 -45.11 0.39 -25.75
CA LEU A 8 -44.34 1.11 -24.74
C LEU A 8 -43.00 0.40 -24.53
N ILE A 9 -41.92 0.96 -25.07
CA ILE A 9 -40.55 0.53 -24.78
C ILE A 9 -40.15 1.17 -23.44
N PHE A 10 -40.15 0.38 -22.37
CA PHE A 10 -39.51 0.76 -21.11
C PHE A 10 -37.99 0.74 -21.32
N ALA A 11 -37.40 1.92 -21.55
CA ALA A 11 -35.96 2.10 -21.39
C ALA A 11 -35.64 2.02 -19.89
N ALA A 12 -35.23 0.85 -19.42
CA ALA A 12 -34.61 0.71 -18.11
C ALA A 12 -33.29 1.49 -18.15
N VAL A 13 -33.31 2.74 -17.70
CA VAL A 13 -32.11 3.48 -17.35
C VAL A 13 -31.55 2.78 -16.11
N SER A 14 -30.68 1.81 -16.32
CA SER A 14 -29.80 1.31 -15.28
C SER A 14 -28.93 2.49 -14.85
N LEU A 15 -29.26 3.10 -13.71
CA LEU A 15 -28.35 3.92 -12.95
C LEU A 15 -27.13 3.04 -12.64
N ASN A 16 -26.10 3.10 -13.48
CA ASN A 16 -24.78 2.66 -13.12
C ASN A 16 -24.32 3.59 -12.00
N THR A 17 -24.62 3.24 -10.75
CA THR A 17 -23.82 3.71 -9.63
C THR A 17 -22.42 3.18 -9.91
N MET A 18 -21.54 4.02 -10.47
CA MET A 18 -20.12 3.71 -10.49
C MET A 18 -19.76 3.36 -9.04
N ALA A 19 -19.23 2.16 -8.83
CA ALA A 19 -18.67 1.81 -7.55
C ALA A 19 -17.58 2.84 -7.25
N SER A 20 -17.77 3.64 -6.20
CA SER A 20 -16.76 4.64 -5.84
C SER A 20 -15.51 3.91 -5.35
N ASN A 21 -14.34 4.34 -5.84
CA ASN A 21 -13.08 3.81 -5.36
C ASN A 21 -12.83 4.35 -3.93
N PRO A 22 -12.39 3.49 -3.00
CA PRO A 22 -12.04 3.93 -1.66
C PRO A 22 -10.84 4.89 -1.73
N VAL A 23 -10.85 5.90 -0.87
CA VAL A 23 -9.74 6.86 -0.79
C VAL A 23 -8.46 6.16 -0.33
N HIS A 24 -7.35 6.46 -1.01
CA HIS A 24 -6.04 5.89 -0.73
C HIS A 24 -5.41 6.45 0.54
N VAL A 25 -4.85 5.55 1.36
CA VAL A 25 -4.15 5.87 2.60
C VAL A 25 -2.81 5.16 2.65
N ILE A 26 -1.74 5.92 2.92
CA ILE A 26 -0.40 5.39 3.11
C ILE A 26 0.02 5.60 4.55
N ILE A 27 0.61 4.59 5.19
CA ILE A 27 1.24 4.76 6.51
C ILE A 27 2.76 4.71 6.36
N THR A 28 3.49 5.59 7.05
CA THR A 28 4.94 5.74 6.89
C THR A 28 5.61 5.83 8.24
N ALA A 29 6.66 5.03 8.47
CA ALA A 29 7.42 5.12 9.71
C ALA A 29 8.92 4.84 9.53
N GLY A 30 9.70 5.12 10.57
CA GLY A 30 11.12 4.80 10.59
C GLY A 30 11.96 5.79 11.39
N GLN A 31 13.21 5.96 10.98
CA GLN A 31 14.17 6.83 11.67
C GLN A 31 14.56 8.07 10.85
N SER A 32 15.78 8.60 11.05
CA SER A 32 16.26 9.86 10.52
C SER A 32 16.13 9.99 8.99
N ASN A 33 16.38 8.92 8.23
CA ASN A 33 16.28 8.91 6.77
C ASN A 33 14.82 8.89 6.26
N THR A 34 13.83 8.51 7.08
CA THR A 34 12.38 8.70 6.82
C THR A 34 11.90 10.06 7.32
N ASP A 35 12.48 10.50 8.41
CA ASP A 35 12.08 11.67 9.17
C ASP A 35 12.41 12.98 8.44
N GLY A 36 13.59 13.08 7.81
CA GLY A 36 14.00 14.19 6.96
C GLY A 36 15.36 14.77 7.33
N ARG A 37 16.31 14.73 6.40
CA ARG A 37 17.71 15.20 6.62
C ARG A 37 18.30 15.96 5.43
N THR A 38 17.55 16.07 4.35
CA THR A 38 17.92 16.86 3.18
C THR A 38 17.19 18.22 3.26
N PRO A 39 17.87 19.35 3.06
CA PRO A 39 17.24 20.66 3.11
C PRO A 39 16.34 20.91 1.88
N ASN A 40 15.30 21.73 2.02
CA ASN A 40 14.35 21.98 0.94
C ASN A 40 14.99 22.68 -0.28
N GLU A 41 16.10 23.40 -0.08
CA GLU A 41 16.94 23.95 -1.15
C GLU A 41 17.49 22.87 -2.09
N ASP A 42 17.54 21.62 -1.66
CA ASP A 42 17.97 20.48 -2.47
C ASP A 42 16.78 19.64 -2.99
N LEU A 43 15.53 20.09 -2.82
CA LEU A 43 14.38 19.42 -3.42
C LEU A 43 14.54 19.29 -4.94
N PRO A 44 14.03 18.20 -5.55
CA PRO A 44 13.92 18.08 -6.99
C PRO A 44 13.12 19.24 -7.59
N ALA A 45 13.52 19.69 -8.80
CA ALA A 45 12.93 20.85 -9.46
C ALA A 45 11.40 20.75 -9.60
N TYR A 46 10.89 19.54 -9.83
CA TYR A 46 9.46 19.28 -9.99
C TYR A 46 8.65 19.43 -8.68
N ILE A 47 9.27 19.24 -7.50
CA ILE A 47 8.64 19.54 -6.21
C ILE A 47 8.78 21.02 -5.89
N LYS A 48 9.95 21.62 -6.17
CA LYS A 48 10.17 23.06 -6.00
C LYS A 48 9.15 23.90 -6.76
N ALA A 49 8.66 23.42 -7.90
CA ALA A 49 7.59 24.06 -8.66
C ALA A 49 6.26 24.20 -7.90
N LEU A 50 6.06 23.44 -6.81
CA LEU A 50 4.89 23.54 -5.93
C LEU A 50 5.08 24.55 -4.78
N ALA A 51 6.28 25.09 -4.62
CA ALA A 51 6.59 26.06 -3.58
C ALA A 51 6.01 27.43 -3.93
N THR A 52 5.62 28.19 -2.90
CA THR A 52 5.19 29.59 -3.05
C THR A 52 6.34 30.58 -2.95
N ASP A 53 7.47 30.14 -2.39
CA ASP A 53 8.72 30.89 -2.34
C ASP A 53 9.83 30.21 -3.17
N THR A 54 10.77 31.00 -3.67
CA THR A 54 11.82 30.56 -4.60
C THR A 54 13.23 30.59 -4.01
N LEU A 55 13.38 31.07 -2.77
CA LEU A 55 14.68 31.23 -2.12
C LEU A 55 15.04 30.02 -1.26
N THR A 56 14.10 29.59 -0.41
CA THR A 56 14.35 28.60 0.65
C THR A 56 13.33 27.47 0.63
N TYR A 57 12.30 27.55 -0.23
CA TYR A 57 11.28 26.53 -0.47
C TYR A 57 10.62 26.05 0.84
N THR A 58 10.39 27.00 1.74
CA THR A 58 9.84 26.78 3.08
C THR A 58 8.33 26.69 3.09
N GLU A 59 7.69 27.27 2.08
CA GLU A 59 6.25 27.22 1.88
C GLU A 59 5.90 26.64 0.52
N GLY A 60 4.83 25.86 0.53
CA GLY A 60 4.29 25.13 -0.60
C GLY A 60 3.20 24.20 -0.10
N ALA A 61 2.51 23.56 -1.03
CA ALA A 61 1.53 22.54 -0.71
C ALA A 61 1.35 21.59 -1.88
N TYR A 62 1.29 20.31 -1.55
CA TYR A 62 0.81 19.26 -2.43
C TYR A 62 -0.71 19.43 -2.59
N ARG A 63 -1.23 19.26 -3.80
CA ARG A 63 -2.63 19.54 -4.11
C ARG A 63 -3.56 18.52 -3.49
N TYR A 64 -3.13 17.27 -3.44
CA TYR A 64 -3.97 16.14 -3.07
C TYR A 64 -3.46 15.39 -1.83
N CYS A 65 -2.16 15.41 -1.56
CA CYS A 65 -1.60 14.77 -0.36
C CYS A 65 -2.02 15.50 0.92
N GLN A 66 -2.70 14.79 1.82
CA GLN A 66 -2.95 15.25 3.20
C GLN A 66 -2.14 14.40 4.17
N ILE A 67 -1.46 15.01 5.14
CA ILE A 67 -0.61 14.32 6.11
C ILE A 67 -1.03 14.62 7.55
N ALA A 68 -1.00 13.59 8.40
CA ALA A 68 -0.90 13.71 9.85
C ALA A 68 0.47 13.16 10.26
N GLN A 69 1.23 13.88 11.09
CA GLN A 69 2.61 13.53 11.35
C GLN A 69 3.10 13.88 12.76
N ASN A 70 3.57 12.85 13.48
CA ASN A 70 4.32 12.98 14.75
C ASN A 70 3.62 13.82 15.83
N ASP A 71 2.28 13.89 15.86
CA ASP A 71 1.56 14.72 16.84
C ASP A 71 0.56 13.94 17.71
N GLY A 72 0.16 12.75 17.28
CA GLY A 72 -0.78 11.89 18.02
C GLY A 72 -2.21 12.44 18.09
N LYS A 73 -2.50 13.55 17.39
CA LYS A 73 -3.81 14.19 17.32
C LYS A 73 -4.61 13.74 16.10
N GLY A 74 -3.93 13.23 15.07
CA GLY A 74 -4.55 12.73 13.84
C GLY A 74 -5.19 13.82 12.99
N GLU A 75 -4.58 15.00 12.98
CA GLU A 75 -5.03 16.15 12.19
C GLU A 75 -4.35 16.16 10.83
N PHE A 76 -5.16 16.00 9.78
CA PHE A 76 -4.67 16.02 8.41
C PHE A 76 -4.55 17.45 7.88
N ILE A 77 -3.37 17.79 7.37
CA ILE A 77 -3.09 19.07 6.71
C ILE A 77 -2.50 18.83 5.31
N PRO A 78 -2.57 19.80 4.39
CA PRO A 78 -1.85 19.71 3.12
C PRO A 78 -0.37 19.45 3.33
N PHE A 79 0.18 18.46 2.63
CA PHE A 79 1.58 18.08 2.81
C PHE A 79 2.53 19.13 2.21
N TRP A 80 3.54 19.47 3.00
CA TRP A 80 4.78 20.11 2.57
C TRP A 80 5.90 19.64 3.51
N PRO A 81 7.12 19.34 3.02
CA PRO A 81 8.22 18.94 3.90
C PRO A 81 8.62 20.07 4.85
N ARG A 82 8.37 19.85 6.15
CA ARG A 82 8.59 20.82 7.23
C ARG A 82 9.32 20.23 8.44
N ALA A 83 10.06 19.14 8.27
CA ALA A 83 10.74 18.49 9.38
C ALA A 83 11.79 19.44 10.00
N LYS A 84 11.83 19.52 11.34
CA LYS A 84 12.73 20.40 12.11
C LYS A 84 13.77 19.59 12.88
N ARG A 85 15.05 19.62 12.50
CA ARG A 85 16.08 18.69 13.01
C ARG A 85 17.39 19.42 13.30
N SER A 86 17.86 19.31 14.54
CA SER A 86 19.15 19.86 14.98
C SER A 86 19.37 21.34 14.61
N GLY A 87 18.36 22.18 14.85
CA GLY A 87 18.40 23.61 14.52
C GLY A 87 18.14 23.96 13.05
N LYS A 88 18.04 22.95 12.17
CA LYS A 88 17.58 23.14 10.78
C LYS A 88 16.08 22.93 10.68
N ASN A 89 15.43 23.72 9.83
CA ASN A 89 14.00 23.61 9.53
C ASN A 89 13.84 23.22 8.06
N ASN A 90 12.62 22.82 7.67
CA ASN A 90 12.25 22.60 6.27
C ASN A 90 13.15 21.53 5.62
N MET A 91 13.18 20.37 6.27
CA MET A 91 13.89 19.19 5.79
C MET A 91 12.91 18.19 5.18
N TRP A 92 13.37 17.47 4.15
CA TRP A 92 12.64 16.41 3.47
C TRP A 92 13.39 15.07 3.51
N ALA A 93 12.65 14.00 3.19
CA ALA A 93 13.10 12.63 3.05
C ALA A 93 12.47 12.00 1.81
N PHE A 94 12.80 10.74 1.52
CA PHE A 94 12.33 10.01 0.34
C PHE A 94 10.81 10.07 0.12
N ASP A 95 10.05 10.18 1.21
CA ASP A 95 8.60 10.20 1.20
C ASP A 95 8.01 11.42 0.49
N ALA A 96 8.67 12.58 0.53
CA ALA A 96 8.26 13.74 -0.26
C ALA A 96 8.23 13.41 -1.77
N VAL A 97 9.25 12.68 -2.25
CA VAL A 97 9.31 12.24 -3.65
C VAL A 97 8.27 11.16 -3.94
N THR A 98 8.08 10.20 -3.03
CA THR A 98 7.03 9.19 -3.15
C THR A 98 5.64 9.84 -3.30
N TYR A 99 5.30 10.77 -2.41
CA TYR A 99 4.00 11.42 -2.40
C TYR A 99 3.79 12.31 -3.62
N TYR A 100 4.86 12.86 -4.19
CA TYR A 100 4.76 13.68 -5.41
C TYR A 100 4.27 12.83 -6.58
N TRP A 101 4.93 11.70 -6.81
CA TRP A 101 4.57 10.81 -7.91
C TRP A 101 3.22 10.13 -7.66
N LEU A 102 2.90 9.80 -6.41
CA LEU A 102 1.57 9.29 -6.05
C LEU A 102 0.48 10.32 -6.33
N GLU A 103 0.73 11.59 -6.04
CA GLU A 103 -0.16 12.68 -6.39
C GLU A 103 -0.38 12.80 -7.91
N GLN A 104 0.70 12.65 -8.69
CA GLN A 104 0.60 12.66 -10.15
C GLN A 104 -0.24 11.49 -10.67
N LEU A 105 -0.10 10.31 -10.07
CA LEU A 105 -0.84 9.10 -10.43
C LEU A 105 -2.33 9.20 -10.10
N LEU A 106 -2.66 9.59 -8.87
CA LEU A 106 -4.02 9.53 -8.35
C LEU A 106 -4.88 10.69 -8.85
N GLN A 107 -4.33 11.91 -8.94
CA GLN A 107 -5.08 13.13 -9.27
C GLN A 107 -6.31 13.38 -8.38
N GLU A 108 -6.32 12.81 -7.18
CA GLU A 108 -7.38 12.92 -6.18
C GLU A 108 -6.80 12.86 -4.77
N LYS A 109 -7.56 13.37 -3.79
CA LYS A 109 -7.10 13.47 -2.40
C LYS A 109 -6.73 12.09 -1.85
N PHE A 110 -5.56 11.99 -1.25
CA PHE A 110 -5.11 10.80 -0.51
C PHE A 110 -4.49 11.21 0.82
N TYR A 111 -4.40 10.27 1.75
CA TYR A 111 -4.03 10.54 3.13
C TYR A 111 -2.76 9.79 3.53
N VAL A 112 -1.92 10.45 4.33
CA VAL A 112 -0.66 9.90 4.85
C VAL A 112 -0.65 10.00 6.37
N VAL A 113 -0.42 8.89 7.05
CA VAL A 113 -0.12 8.89 8.49
C VAL A 113 1.35 8.59 8.69
N LYS A 114 2.11 9.53 9.26
CA LYS A 114 3.57 9.42 9.35
C LYS A 114 4.09 9.54 10.78
N TRP A 115 4.81 8.52 11.25
CA TRP A 115 5.58 8.61 12.49
C TRP A 115 7.05 8.25 12.28
N ALA A 116 7.95 9.24 12.31
CA ALA A 116 9.38 9.00 12.10
C ALA A 116 10.25 9.84 13.04
N VAL A 117 11.24 9.20 13.69
CA VAL A 117 12.09 9.85 14.70
C VAL A 117 13.53 9.38 14.57
N GLY A 118 14.47 10.31 14.39
CA GLY A 118 15.89 9.99 14.27
C GLY A 118 16.52 9.36 15.51
N GLY A 119 17.52 8.48 15.30
CA GLY A 119 18.28 7.83 16.37
C GLY A 119 17.50 6.77 17.15
N THR A 120 16.60 6.06 16.47
CA THR A 120 15.67 5.11 17.09
C THR A 120 15.93 3.71 16.58
N SER A 121 15.79 2.72 17.47
CA SER A 121 15.97 1.30 17.17
C SER A 121 14.66 0.52 17.28
N ILE A 122 14.58 -0.64 16.65
CA ILE A 122 13.47 -1.58 16.88
C ILE A 122 13.67 -2.30 18.19
N ALA A 123 14.87 -2.82 18.43
CA ALA A 123 15.18 -3.49 19.68
C ALA A 123 15.10 -2.49 20.85
N PRO A 124 14.32 -2.80 21.92
CA PRO A 124 14.28 -1.95 23.08
C PRO A 124 15.62 -2.02 23.82
N ASP A 125 15.98 -0.93 24.49
CA ASP A 125 16.95 -0.96 25.57
C ASP A 125 16.22 -0.75 26.90
N TYR A 126 16.01 -1.85 27.63
CA TYR A 126 15.33 -1.84 28.93
C TYR A 126 16.04 -0.95 29.96
N ASN A 127 17.32 -0.63 29.74
CA ASN A 127 18.12 0.21 30.63
C ASN A 127 18.18 1.69 30.19
N ALA A 128 17.63 2.04 29.02
CA ALA A 128 17.68 3.41 28.52
C ALA A 128 16.36 4.14 28.82
N SER A 129 16.31 4.86 29.94
CA SER A 129 15.17 5.69 30.34
C SER A 129 14.81 6.80 29.34
N LYS A 130 15.73 7.14 28.42
CA LYS A 130 15.56 8.18 27.39
C LYS A 130 15.50 7.63 25.95
N GLY A 131 15.63 6.31 25.78
CA GLY A 131 15.58 5.69 24.46
C GLY A 131 14.17 5.71 23.88
N ARG A 132 14.05 5.69 22.55
CA ARG A 132 12.77 5.59 21.84
C ARG A 132 12.82 4.41 20.89
N PHE A 133 11.82 3.55 20.96
CA PHE A 133 11.89 2.22 20.36
C PHE A 133 10.63 1.86 19.58
N TRP A 134 10.81 1.03 18.54
CA TRP A 134 9.73 0.46 17.73
C TRP A 134 9.33 -0.96 18.15
N SER A 135 9.81 -1.42 19.31
CA SER A 135 9.63 -2.78 19.79
C SER A 135 8.15 -3.15 19.88
N ALA A 136 7.81 -4.30 19.30
CA ALA A 136 6.51 -4.95 19.47
C ALA A 136 6.57 -6.18 20.40
N ALA A 137 7.66 -6.31 21.19
CA ALA A 137 7.77 -7.39 22.16
C ALA A 137 6.67 -7.25 23.23
N PRO A 138 5.82 -8.27 23.48
CA PRO A 138 4.65 -8.14 24.35
C PRO A 138 4.98 -7.65 25.77
N GLU A 139 6.02 -8.23 26.39
CA GLU A 139 6.44 -7.87 27.76
C GLU A 139 6.91 -6.41 27.88
N TRP A 140 7.56 -5.90 26.82
CA TRP A 140 8.00 -4.52 26.77
C TRP A 140 6.83 -3.57 26.51
N LEU A 141 5.97 -3.90 25.54
CA LEU A 141 4.79 -3.09 25.20
C LEU A 141 3.83 -2.96 26.38
N ALA A 142 3.67 -3.99 27.20
CA ALA A 142 2.82 -3.95 28.39
C ALA A 142 3.24 -2.87 29.42
N GLN A 143 4.50 -2.43 29.38
CA GLN A 143 5.06 -1.43 30.30
C GLN A 143 5.37 -0.11 29.60
N ALA A 144 5.49 -0.12 28.28
CA ALA A 144 5.84 1.05 27.50
C ALA A 144 4.67 2.04 27.41
N LYS A 145 5.00 3.32 27.25
CA LYS A 145 4.04 4.39 26.97
C LYS A 145 4.34 5.02 25.63
N PRO A 146 3.34 5.53 24.89
CA PRO A 146 3.57 6.22 23.64
C PRO A 146 4.47 7.45 23.85
N THR A 147 5.38 7.69 22.91
CA THR A 147 6.25 8.88 22.92
C THR A 147 5.50 10.21 22.83
N SER A 148 4.30 10.22 22.26
CA SER A 148 3.34 11.35 22.25
C SER A 148 2.94 11.76 23.67
N ASP A 149 2.90 10.82 24.60
CA ASP A 149 2.53 11.05 26.00
C ASP A 149 3.77 11.06 26.92
N GLY A 150 4.94 11.34 26.37
CA GLY A 150 6.21 11.38 27.12
C GLY A 150 6.82 10.02 27.45
N GLY A 151 6.31 8.94 26.86
CA GLY A 151 6.88 7.59 26.98
C GLY A 151 8.05 7.32 26.02
N ASN A 152 8.31 6.04 25.76
CA ASN A 152 9.43 5.54 24.97
C ASN A 152 9.02 4.66 23.77
N SER A 153 7.73 4.43 23.55
CA SER A 153 7.22 3.64 22.41
C SER A 153 6.78 4.51 21.24
N LEU A 154 7.56 4.41 20.16
CA LEU A 154 7.22 4.99 18.87
C LEU A 154 6.10 4.20 18.20
N LEU A 155 6.09 2.87 18.39
CA LEU A 155 5.05 2.00 17.87
C LEU A 155 3.68 2.40 18.44
N LEU A 156 3.57 2.57 19.77
CA LEU A 156 2.30 2.98 20.38
C LEU A 156 1.87 4.38 19.94
N SER A 157 2.81 5.32 19.75
CA SER A 157 2.48 6.62 19.20
C SER A 157 1.98 6.58 17.76
N PHE A 158 2.62 5.75 16.92
CA PHE A 158 2.21 5.56 15.54
C PHE A 158 0.80 4.97 15.46
N ILE A 159 0.52 3.97 16.30
CA ILE A 159 -0.81 3.38 16.42
C ILE A 159 -1.85 4.39 16.92
N GLN A 160 -1.53 5.17 17.94
CA GLN A 160 -2.40 6.24 18.44
C GLN A 160 -2.73 7.26 17.34
N GLU A 161 -1.74 7.68 16.54
CA GLU A 161 -1.98 8.61 15.44
C GLU A 161 -2.83 7.99 14.33
N ILE A 162 -2.59 6.73 13.97
CA ILE A 162 -3.43 5.97 13.02
C ILE A 162 -4.89 5.91 13.51
N ASP A 163 -5.11 5.54 14.77
CA ASP A 163 -6.45 5.46 15.35
C ASP A 163 -7.16 6.80 15.31
N MET A 164 -6.47 7.87 15.72
CA MET A 164 -7.02 9.22 15.69
C MET A 164 -7.35 9.69 14.26
N CYS A 165 -6.49 9.38 13.29
CA CYS A 165 -6.76 9.66 11.88
C CYS A 165 -8.01 8.93 11.38
N ILE A 166 -8.16 7.65 11.75
CA ILE A 166 -9.30 6.83 11.39
C ILE A 166 -10.59 7.38 12.00
N ASP A 167 -10.61 7.63 13.30
CA ASP A 167 -11.81 8.00 14.05
C ASP A 167 -12.31 9.42 13.71
N LYS A 168 -11.38 10.35 13.47
CA LYS A 168 -11.72 11.75 13.17
C LYS A 168 -12.06 11.98 11.70
N THR A 169 -11.33 11.32 10.79
CA THR A 169 -11.37 11.67 9.37
C THR A 169 -11.70 10.48 8.48
N LEU A 170 -10.88 9.42 8.48
CA LEU A 170 -10.94 8.42 7.42
C LEU A 170 -12.26 7.62 7.45
N SER A 171 -12.77 7.26 8.63
CA SER A 171 -14.05 6.54 8.79
C SER A 171 -15.28 7.34 8.34
N ARG A 172 -15.14 8.65 8.13
CA ARG A 172 -16.23 9.56 7.73
C ARG A 172 -16.19 9.89 6.23
N LEU A 173 -15.20 9.38 5.51
CA LEU A 173 -15.09 9.56 4.06
C LEU A 173 -16.25 8.82 3.39
N LYS A 174 -17.00 9.54 2.55
CA LYS A 174 -18.21 9.05 1.88
C LYS A 174 -17.97 7.73 1.14
N ASP A 175 -16.83 7.62 0.48
CA ASP A 175 -16.47 6.50 -0.38
C ASP A 175 -15.60 5.46 0.36
N GLY A 176 -15.44 5.63 1.68
CA GLY A 176 -14.55 4.84 2.50
C GLY A 176 -13.07 5.10 2.18
N TYR A 177 -12.21 4.25 2.75
CA TYR A 177 -10.77 4.34 2.59
C TYR A 177 -10.12 2.96 2.55
N GLN A 178 -8.92 2.89 1.99
CA GLN A 178 -8.07 1.71 1.95
C GLN A 178 -6.65 2.10 2.35
N ILE A 179 -6.05 1.34 3.27
CA ILE A 179 -4.62 1.49 3.55
C ILE A 179 -3.86 0.63 2.54
N ASP A 180 -3.13 1.26 1.63
CA ASP A 180 -2.53 0.54 0.49
C ASP A 180 -1.16 -0.05 0.83
N ALA A 181 -0.37 0.64 1.66
CA ALA A 181 0.95 0.17 2.04
C ALA A 181 1.46 0.80 3.34
N PHE A 182 2.43 0.11 3.92
CA PHE A 182 3.28 0.58 5.00
C PHE A 182 4.71 0.82 4.49
N LEU A 183 5.13 2.08 4.46
CA LEU A 183 6.47 2.51 4.08
C LEU A 183 7.40 2.57 5.29
N TRP A 184 8.62 2.04 5.13
CA TRP A 184 9.58 1.95 6.23
C TRP A 184 11.02 2.21 5.80
N HIS A 185 11.76 2.98 6.58
CA HIS A 185 13.22 3.02 6.47
C HIS A 185 13.88 3.20 7.83
N GLN A 186 14.59 2.15 8.26
CA GLN A 186 15.32 2.10 9.52
C GLN A 186 16.29 0.92 9.48
N GLY A 187 17.28 0.95 10.37
CA GLY A 187 18.15 -0.20 10.67
C GLY A 187 19.50 0.23 11.24
N GLU A 188 19.88 1.50 11.01
CA GLU A 188 21.17 2.04 11.40
C GLU A 188 21.38 1.99 12.92
N SER A 189 20.33 2.20 13.72
CA SER A 189 20.47 2.19 15.20
C SER A 189 20.45 0.79 15.82
N ASP A 190 20.12 -0.26 15.05
CA ASP A 190 20.08 -1.65 15.53
C ASP A 190 21.40 -2.39 15.27
N TYR A 191 22.42 -1.72 14.71
CA TYR A 191 23.70 -2.35 14.36
C TYR A 191 24.36 -3.12 15.52
N ALA A 192 24.19 -2.65 16.76
CA ALA A 192 24.75 -3.28 17.96
C ALA A 192 23.88 -4.43 18.51
N LYS A 193 22.61 -4.53 18.07
CA LYS A 193 21.63 -5.57 18.47
C LYS A 193 21.11 -6.34 17.24
N SER A 194 21.95 -6.45 16.21
CA SER A 194 21.54 -6.82 14.86
C SER A 194 21.02 -8.26 14.73
N LYS A 195 21.44 -9.16 15.62
CA LYS A 195 20.97 -10.56 15.66
C LYS A 195 19.46 -10.69 15.87
N ASP A 196 18.85 -9.75 16.60
CA ASP A 196 17.41 -9.77 16.86
C ASP A 196 16.60 -9.00 15.82
N TYR A 197 17.25 -8.32 14.86
CA TYR A 197 16.59 -7.39 13.94
C TYR A 197 15.51 -8.08 13.10
N TYR A 198 15.79 -9.27 12.56
CA TYR A 198 14.81 -10.06 11.78
C TYR A 198 13.52 -10.29 12.58
N ARG A 199 13.66 -10.82 13.80
CA ARG A 199 12.51 -11.12 14.67
C ARG A 199 11.78 -9.84 15.04
N ASN A 200 12.51 -8.80 15.45
CA ASN A 200 11.92 -7.56 15.93
C ASN A 200 11.15 -6.83 14.82
N LEU A 201 11.72 -6.73 13.61
CA LEU A 201 11.04 -6.11 12.47
C LEU A 201 9.81 -6.92 12.06
N LYS A 202 9.93 -8.26 11.98
CA LYS A 202 8.80 -9.15 11.66
C LYS A 202 7.64 -8.98 12.64
N THR A 203 7.94 -8.96 13.94
CA THR A 203 6.93 -8.78 14.99
C THR A 203 6.30 -7.38 14.92
N MET A 204 7.08 -6.33 14.66
CA MET A 204 6.54 -4.97 14.51
C MET A 204 5.58 -4.87 13.33
N VAL A 205 5.95 -5.39 12.16
CA VAL A 205 5.06 -5.39 10.99
C VAL A 205 3.81 -6.22 11.24
N ALA A 206 3.93 -7.40 11.85
CA ALA A 206 2.78 -8.23 12.21
C ALA A 206 1.84 -7.51 13.18
N TYR A 207 2.39 -6.81 14.17
CA TYR A 207 1.62 -6.03 15.14
C TYR A 207 0.81 -4.92 14.45
N VAL A 208 1.44 -4.13 13.57
CA VAL A 208 0.73 -3.07 12.83
C VAL A 208 -0.38 -3.66 11.94
N ARG A 209 -0.09 -4.73 11.20
CA ARG A 209 -1.08 -5.43 10.35
C ARG A 209 -2.29 -5.93 11.15
N MET A 210 -2.04 -6.54 12.32
CA MET A 210 -3.08 -7.03 13.23
C MET A 210 -3.92 -5.88 13.78
N HIS A 211 -3.27 -4.83 14.30
CA HIS A 211 -3.97 -3.65 14.83
C HIS A 211 -4.88 -3.01 13.77
N LEU A 212 -4.38 -2.82 12.55
CA LEU A 212 -5.20 -2.30 11.44
C LEU A 212 -6.40 -3.20 11.14
N THR A 213 -6.22 -4.52 11.20
CA THR A 213 -7.30 -5.47 10.98
C THR A 213 -8.39 -5.34 12.04
N GLU A 214 -7.98 -5.27 13.31
CA GLU A 214 -8.89 -5.09 14.44
C GLU A 214 -9.61 -3.74 14.41
N LYS A 215 -8.86 -2.66 14.16
CA LYS A 215 -9.39 -1.28 14.16
C LYS A 215 -10.40 -1.03 13.03
N THR A 216 -10.18 -1.64 11.87
CA THR A 216 -10.96 -1.35 10.65
C THR A 216 -11.97 -2.42 10.28
N GLY A 217 -11.83 -3.64 10.81
CA GLY A 217 -12.61 -4.81 10.39
C GLY A 217 -12.25 -5.34 8.99
N LYS A 218 -11.22 -4.81 8.32
CA LYS A 218 -10.71 -5.29 7.02
C LYS A 218 -9.44 -6.11 7.20
N ASP A 219 -9.25 -7.15 6.41
CA ASP A 219 -8.04 -7.97 6.48
C ASP A 219 -6.80 -7.22 5.96
N TYR A 220 -5.90 -6.88 6.88
CA TYR A 220 -4.59 -6.28 6.60
C TYR A 220 -3.42 -7.22 6.89
N SER A 221 -3.67 -8.52 7.10
CA SER A 221 -2.62 -9.53 7.34
C SER A 221 -1.55 -9.60 6.23
N ARG A 222 -1.91 -9.14 5.04
CA ARG A 222 -1.08 -9.08 3.83
C ARG A 222 -0.77 -7.66 3.35
N LEU A 223 -0.95 -6.63 4.19
CA LEU A 223 -0.65 -5.23 3.83
C LEU A 223 0.79 -5.12 3.28
N PRO A 224 0.99 -4.61 2.06
CA PRO A 224 2.31 -4.37 1.50
C PRO A 224 3.20 -3.56 2.43
N PHE A 225 4.42 -4.05 2.65
CA PHE A 225 5.44 -3.40 3.44
C PHE A 225 6.63 -3.08 2.52
N ILE A 226 6.88 -1.80 2.28
CA ILE A 226 7.91 -1.34 1.34
C ILE A 226 9.03 -0.70 2.15
N PHE A 227 10.25 -1.20 2.01
CA PHE A 227 11.36 -0.81 2.87
C PHE A 227 12.71 -0.83 2.17
N GLY A 228 13.63 0.01 2.61
CA GLY A 228 14.98 0.12 2.04
C GLY A 228 16.06 -0.51 2.93
N THR A 229 17.13 -1.03 2.32
CA THR A 229 18.33 -1.41 3.06
C THR A 229 19.09 -0.20 3.61
N VAL A 230 20.03 -0.41 4.52
CA VAL A 230 21.01 0.61 4.90
C VAL A 230 22.17 0.60 3.88
N ALA A 231 22.69 1.79 3.53
CA ALA A 231 23.87 1.92 2.68
C ALA A 231 25.07 1.21 3.31
N ARG A 232 25.85 0.47 2.51
CA ARG A 232 27.05 -0.26 3.00
C ARG A 232 28.18 0.67 3.43
N SER A 233 28.19 1.89 2.91
CA SER A 233 29.10 2.97 3.29
C SER A 233 28.72 3.66 4.62
N ASN A 234 27.56 3.31 5.20
CA ASN A 234 27.08 3.90 6.45
C ASN A 234 27.96 3.49 7.63
N LYS A 235 28.28 4.44 8.52
CA LYS A 235 29.11 4.17 9.70
C LYS A 235 28.50 3.19 10.71
N TYR A 236 27.18 2.98 10.65
CA TYR A 236 26.45 1.98 11.44
C TYR A 236 25.87 0.86 10.56
N PHE A 237 26.49 0.60 9.40
CA PHE A 237 26.11 -0.55 8.59
C PHE A 237 26.30 -1.85 9.38
N SER A 238 25.30 -2.72 9.34
CA SER A 238 25.38 -4.09 9.82
C SER A 238 24.94 -5.07 8.74
N ARG A 239 25.83 -6.01 8.40
CA ARG A 239 25.52 -7.09 7.45
C ARG A 239 24.40 -8.00 7.96
N GLU A 240 24.31 -8.18 9.28
CA GLU A 240 23.23 -8.96 9.90
C GLU A 240 21.87 -8.27 9.71
N VAL A 241 21.80 -6.94 9.86
CA VAL A 241 20.59 -6.16 9.57
C VAL A 241 20.20 -6.26 8.08
N GLU A 242 21.16 -6.11 7.16
CA GLU A 242 20.90 -6.26 5.72
C GLU A 242 20.39 -7.67 5.38
N ASN A 243 21.00 -8.71 5.93
CA ASN A 243 20.58 -10.10 5.72
C ASN A 243 19.18 -10.36 6.29
N ALA A 244 18.86 -9.82 7.47
CA ALA A 244 17.54 -9.91 8.06
C ALA A 244 16.46 -9.27 7.17
N MET A 245 16.73 -8.10 6.60
CA MET A 245 15.83 -7.44 5.65
C MET A 245 15.60 -8.29 4.40
N LYS A 246 16.68 -8.82 3.81
CA LYS A 246 16.61 -9.71 2.62
C LYS A 246 15.83 -10.98 2.91
N GLN A 247 16.02 -11.56 4.09
CA GLN A 247 15.28 -12.75 4.51
C GLN A 247 13.77 -12.47 4.61
N LEU A 248 13.35 -11.35 5.21
CA LEU A 248 11.93 -10.98 5.29
C LEU A 248 11.30 -10.82 3.90
N ALA A 249 12.00 -10.16 2.97
CA ALA A 249 11.55 -9.98 1.60
C ALA A 249 11.45 -11.30 0.81
N ALA A 250 12.32 -12.28 1.10
CA ALA A 250 12.26 -13.59 0.47
C ALA A 250 11.11 -14.46 1.01
N GLU A 251 10.68 -14.26 2.25
CA GLU A 251 9.66 -15.08 2.92
C GLU A 251 8.22 -14.61 2.65
N ASP A 252 7.97 -13.31 2.51
CA ASP A 252 6.64 -12.74 2.27
C ASP A 252 6.65 -11.91 0.98
N PRO A 253 5.88 -12.29 -0.07
CA PRO A 253 5.86 -11.57 -1.34
C PRO A 253 5.29 -10.14 -1.25
N ASN A 254 4.70 -9.76 -0.12
CA ASN A 254 4.26 -8.39 0.15
C ASN A 254 5.29 -7.58 0.95
N MET A 255 6.49 -8.13 1.20
CA MET A 255 7.63 -7.42 1.79
C MET A 255 8.57 -6.97 0.65
N HIS A 256 8.39 -5.74 0.19
CA HIS A 256 9.10 -5.18 -0.96
C HIS A 256 10.37 -4.46 -0.51
N LEU A 257 11.52 -5.14 -0.63
CA LEU A 257 12.83 -4.56 -0.30
C LEU A 257 13.41 -3.78 -1.48
N ILE A 258 13.80 -2.53 -1.22
CA ILE A 258 14.53 -1.66 -2.14
C ILE A 258 16.01 -1.70 -1.75
N ASP A 259 16.86 -2.07 -2.71
CA ASP A 259 18.30 -2.06 -2.50
C ASP A 259 18.85 -0.62 -2.49
N MET A 260 19.32 -0.21 -1.33
CA MET A 260 19.99 1.06 -1.07
C MET A 260 21.45 0.83 -0.65
N SER A 261 22.00 -0.37 -0.84
CA SER A 261 23.35 -0.74 -0.39
C SER A 261 24.44 0.15 -1.00
N GLY A 262 24.21 0.67 -2.21
CA GLY A 262 25.09 1.61 -2.91
C GLY A 262 24.72 3.09 -2.74
N ALA A 263 23.81 3.44 -1.83
CA ALA A 263 23.34 4.81 -1.69
C ALA A 263 24.44 5.75 -1.21
N GLU A 264 24.46 6.95 -1.80
CA GLU A 264 25.29 8.07 -1.40
C GLU A 264 24.81 8.65 -0.07
N LEU A 265 25.78 9.01 0.78
CA LEU A 265 25.55 9.59 2.09
C LEU A 265 26.16 10.99 2.18
N LEU A 266 25.58 11.82 3.05
CA LEU A 266 26.19 13.07 3.48
C LEU A 266 27.56 12.82 4.13
N ASN A 267 28.33 13.89 4.34
CA ASN A 267 29.65 13.85 4.99
C ASN A 267 29.64 13.21 6.38
N ASP A 268 28.47 13.12 7.04
CA ASP A 268 28.32 12.44 8.33
C ASP A 268 28.33 10.91 8.26
N ARG A 269 28.38 10.35 7.04
CA ARG A 269 28.34 8.91 6.70
C ARG A 269 27.15 8.19 7.33
N LEU A 270 26.02 8.87 7.46
CA LEU A 270 24.83 8.35 8.11
C LEU A 270 23.55 8.64 7.32
N HIS A 271 23.36 9.88 6.90
CA HIS A 271 22.11 10.31 6.25
C HIS A 271 22.26 10.35 4.73
N PHE A 272 21.18 10.07 4.02
CA PHE A 272 21.16 10.12 2.56
C PHE A 272 21.42 11.52 2.01
N THR A 273 22.10 11.59 0.86
CA THR A 273 22.11 12.80 0.02
C THR A 273 20.72 13.04 -0.58
N ALA A 274 20.50 14.21 -1.17
CA ALA A 274 19.32 14.50 -1.97
C ALA A 274 19.12 13.46 -3.10
N HIS A 275 20.21 13.08 -3.78
CA HIS A 275 20.19 12.08 -4.84
C HIS A 275 19.67 10.72 -4.35
N SER A 276 20.23 10.20 -3.25
CA SER A 276 19.80 8.93 -2.66
C SER A 276 18.37 8.96 -2.12
N ALA A 277 17.97 10.07 -1.49
CA ALA A 277 16.61 10.25 -0.98
C ALA A 277 15.59 10.28 -2.14
N GLU A 278 15.91 10.98 -3.23
CA GLU A 278 15.08 11.00 -4.44
C GLU A 278 14.99 9.61 -5.07
N TYR A 279 16.11 8.91 -5.22
CA TYR A 279 16.14 7.54 -5.74
C TYR A 279 15.24 6.61 -4.92
N LEU A 280 15.38 6.60 -3.59
CA LEU A 280 14.53 5.78 -2.73
C LEU A 280 13.04 6.11 -2.94
N GLY A 281 12.70 7.39 -2.98
CA GLY A 281 11.31 7.84 -3.16
C GLY A 281 10.73 7.37 -4.49
N GLN A 282 11.51 7.44 -5.58
CA GLN A 282 11.10 6.94 -6.89
C GLN A 282 10.91 5.41 -6.89
N GLN A 283 11.79 4.65 -6.22
CA GLN A 283 11.65 3.19 -6.14
C GLN A 283 10.46 2.77 -5.27
N VAL A 284 10.21 3.47 -4.16
CA VAL A 284 9.01 3.25 -3.34
C VAL A 284 7.75 3.53 -4.14
N TYR A 285 7.71 4.65 -4.87
CA TYR A 285 6.60 4.98 -5.76
C TYR A 285 6.35 3.88 -6.81
N LYS A 286 7.39 3.35 -7.46
CA LYS A 286 7.22 2.27 -8.45
C LYS A 286 6.53 1.03 -7.86
N GLN A 287 6.83 0.68 -6.60
CA GLN A 287 6.16 -0.41 -5.91
C GLN A 287 4.70 -0.05 -5.60
N LEU A 288 4.45 1.15 -5.06
CA LEU A 288 3.09 1.65 -4.80
C LEU A 288 2.23 1.69 -6.05
N GLU A 289 2.76 2.16 -7.17
CA GLU A 289 2.06 2.22 -8.45
C GLU A 289 1.61 0.81 -8.87
N GLN A 290 2.47 -0.20 -8.74
CA GLN A 290 2.12 -1.59 -9.04
C GLN A 290 1.06 -2.14 -8.08
N ILE A 291 1.16 -1.83 -6.79
CA ILE A 291 0.18 -2.23 -5.78
C ILE A 291 -1.18 -1.61 -6.09
N ILE A 292 -1.24 -0.29 -6.28
CA ILE A 292 -2.49 0.46 -6.52
C ILE A 292 -3.10 0.07 -7.86
N LYS A 293 -2.32 0.01 -8.95
CA LYS A 293 -2.83 -0.47 -10.25
C LYS A 293 -3.22 -1.95 -10.20
N GLY A 294 -2.49 -2.77 -9.45
CA GLY A 294 -2.84 -4.17 -9.21
C GLY A 294 -4.12 -4.34 -8.39
N VAL A 295 -4.41 -3.40 -7.47
CA VAL A 295 -5.69 -3.30 -6.75
C VAL A 295 -6.81 -2.87 -7.70
N ILE A 296 -6.55 -1.94 -8.62
CA ILE A 296 -7.49 -1.55 -9.70
C ILE A 296 -7.80 -2.75 -10.63
N VAL A 297 -6.91 -3.74 -10.71
CA VAL A 297 -7.10 -4.99 -11.49
C VAL A 297 -7.69 -6.14 -10.64
N ARG A 298 -7.95 -5.94 -9.34
CA ARG A 298 -8.44 -6.98 -8.40
C ARG A 298 -9.86 -6.78 -7.89
N THR A 299 -10.72 -6.17 -8.68
CA THR A 299 -12.07 -6.73 -8.83
C THR A 299 -12.01 -7.58 -10.10
N ASP A 300 -11.93 -8.90 -9.95
CA ASP A 300 -12.29 -9.75 -11.09
C ASP A 300 -13.76 -9.41 -11.38
N GLU A 301 -14.01 -8.54 -12.37
CA GLU A 301 -15.34 -8.04 -12.70
C GLU A 301 -16.32 -9.17 -13.01
N LEU A 302 -15.82 -10.38 -13.25
CA LEU A 302 -16.58 -11.58 -13.54
C LEU A 302 -16.95 -12.37 -12.28
N LYS A 303 -16.29 -12.14 -11.14
CA LYS A 303 -16.57 -12.84 -9.88
C LYS A 303 -18.03 -12.64 -9.48
N GLY A 304 -18.75 -13.75 -9.27
CA GLY A 304 -20.17 -13.76 -8.96
C GLY A 304 -21.11 -13.49 -10.15
N LYS A 305 -20.59 -13.19 -11.35
CA LYS A 305 -21.39 -13.16 -12.58
C LYS A 305 -21.66 -14.58 -13.08
N ARG A 306 -22.62 -14.69 -14.00
CA ARG A 306 -23.10 -15.97 -14.55
C ARG A 306 -22.52 -16.18 -15.95
N LEU A 307 -21.86 -17.31 -16.18
CA LEU A 307 -21.42 -17.74 -17.50
C LEU A 307 -22.40 -18.78 -18.05
N GLY A 308 -23.26 -18.37 -18.97
CA GLY A 308 -24.20 -19.23 -19.68
C GLY A 308 -23.62 -19.74 -21.00
N ILE A 309 -23.40 -21.04 -21.12
CA ILE A 309 -22.96 -21.69 -22.37
C ILE A 309 -24.17 -22.29 -23.07
N ILE A 310 -24.40 -21.90 -24.32
CA ILE A 310 -25.46 -22.41 -25.20
C ILE A 310 -24.79 -23.15 -26.36
N GLY A 311 -25.26 -24.36 -26.68
CA GLY A 311 -24.80 -25.12 -27.84
C GLY A 311 -23.72 -26.19 -27.57
N ASP A 312 -23.06 -26.17 -26.41
CA ASP A 312 -22.14 -27.25 -26.03
C ASP A 312 -22.89 -28.45 -25.43
N SER A 313 -23.41 -29.31 -26.31
CA SER A 313 -23.97 -30.61 -25.95
C SER A 313 -22.91 -31.73 -25.87
N TYR A 314 -21.66 -31.44 -26.25
CA TYR A 314 -20.60 -32.44 -26.42
C TYR A 314 -20.34 -33.21 -25.12
N VAL A 315 -20.26 -32.48 -24.01
CA VAL A 315 -20.02 -33.03 -22.67
C VAL A 315 -21.09 -34.05 -22.27
N LYS A 316 -22.38 -33.73 -22.50
CA LYS A 316 -23.48 -34.65 -22.20
C LYS A 316 -23.49 -35.85 -23.14
N ASN A 317 -23.17 -35.64 -24.42
CA ASN A 317 -23.21 -36.70 -25.43
C ASN A 317 -22.09 -37.74 -25.26
N HIS A 318 -20.90 -37.30 -24.83
CA HIS A 318 -19.75 -38.17 -24.65
C HIS A 318 -19.58 -38.64 -23.20
N LYS A 319 -20.51 -38.29 -22.30
CA LYS A 319 -20.47 -38.60 -20.85
C LYS A 319 -19.17 -38.14 -20.17
N GLU A 320 -18.56 -37.10 -20.70
CA GLU A 320 -17.33 -36.53 -20.17
C GLU A 320 -17.65 -35.56 -19.02
N PRO A 321 -16.74 -35.36 -18.05
CA PRO A 321 -16.93 -34.36 -17.00
C PRO A 321 -16.92 -32.92 -17.56
N VAL A 322 -17.93 -32.13 -17.19
CA VAL A 322 -18.03 -30.68 -17.53
C VAL A 322 -16.78 -29.92 -17.11
N LYS A 323 -16.13 -30.32 -16.02
CA LYS A 323 -14.89 -29.75 -15.51
C LYS A 323 -13.70 -29.78 -16.48
N ASN A 324 -13.76 -30.65 -17.49
CA ASN A 324 -12.69 -30.75 -18.48
C ASN A 324 -12.78 -29.64 -19.54
N THR A 325 -13.93 -28.99 -19.68
CA THR A 325 -14.16 -27.95 -20.68
C THR A 325 -13.44 -26.64 -20.35
N TRP A 326 -13.05 -25.92 -21.40
CA TRP A 326 -12.35 -24.64 -21.24
C TRP A 326 -13.24 -23.58 -20.58
N HIS A 327 -14.54 -23.57 -20.86
CA HIS A 327 -15.48 -22.60 -20.29
C HIS A 327 -15.77 -22.88 -18.82
N TYR A 328 -15.80 -24.14 -18.38
CA TYR A 328 -15.84 -24.44 -16.94
C TYR A 328 -14.58 -23.96 -16.25
N LYS A 329 -13.39 -24.28 -16.79
CA LYS A 329 -12.10 -23.84 -16.24
C LYS A 329 -11.98 -22.31 -16.21
N PHE A 330 -12.54 -21.63 -17.22
CA PHE A 330 -12.63 -20.17 -17.25
C PHE A 330 -13.53 -19.64 -16.14
N ALA A 331 -14.76 -20.16 -15.99
CA ALA A 331 -15.67 -19.76 -14.92
C ALA A 331 -15.10 -20.03 -13.51
N GLU A 332 -14.46 -21.19 -13.32
CA GLU A 332 -13.81 -21.58 -12.06
C GLU A 332 -12.65 -20.63 -11.72
N LYS A 333 -11.77 -20.34 -12.69
CA LYS A 333 -10.66 -19.40 -12.52
C LYS A 333 -11.12 -18.01 -12.10
N HIS A 334 -12.28 -17.57 -12.60
CA HIS A 334 -12.82 -16.22 -12.38
C HIS A 334 -13.90 -16.17 -11.28
N GLY A 335 -14.18 -17.27 -10.58
CA GLY A 335 -15.21 -17.32 -9.53
C GLY A 335 -16.63 -17.00 -10.02
N MET A 336 -16.96 -17.40 -11.25
CA MET A 336 -18.27 -17.21 -11.87
C MET A 336 -19.22 -18.37 -11.54
N GLU A 337 -20.53 -18.12 -11.54
CA GLU A 337 -21.54 -19.19 -11.58
C GLU A 337 -21.58 -19.78 -13.00
N TYR A 338 -21.26 -21.05 -13.15
CA TYR A 338 -21.22 -21.74 -14.44
C TYR A 338 -22.54 -22.45 -14.76
N LEU A 339 -23.12 -22.17 -15.93
CA LEU A 339 -24.38 -22.74 -16.39
C LEU A 339 -24.25 -23.27 -17.83
N ASN A 340 -24.36 -24.59 -18.01
CA ASN A 340 -24.39 -25.19 -19.35
C ASN A 340 -25.84 -25.53 -19.75
N TYR A 341 -26.37 -24.78 -20.72
CA TYR A 341 -27.70 -24.95 -21.31
C TYR A 341 -27.72 -25.82 -22.57
N GLY A 342 -26.58 -26.39 -22.96
CA GLY A 342 -26.47 -27.36 -24.04
C GLY A 342 -27.47 -28.51 -23.86
N LYS A 343 -28.39 -28.61 -24.83
CA LYS A 343 -29.34 -29.71 -24.98
C LYS A 343 -29.07 -30.42 -26.30
N ASN A 344 -29.20 -31.75 -26.27
CA ASN A 344 -28.99 -32.57 -27.44
C ASN A 344 -30.03 -32.21 -28.53
N GLY A 345 -29.59 -32.12 -29.79
CA GLY A 345 -30.45 -31.80 -30.94
C GLY A 345 -30.83 -30.32 -31.10
N SER A 346 -30.24 -29.41 -30.32
CA SER A 346 -30.48 -27.96 -30.46
C SER A 346 -29.31 -27.29 -31.18
N SER A 347 -29.58 -26.71 -32.35
CA SER A 347 -28.64 -25.91 -33.15
C SER A 347 -29.16 -24.48 -33.25
N ILE A 348 -28.28 -23.48 -33.11
CA ILE A 348 -28.62 -22.07 -33.42
C ILE A 348 -28.77 -21.88 -34.94
N ALA A 349 -28.10 -22.70 -35.76
CA ALA A 349 -28.31 -22.72 -37.18
C ALA A 349 -29.57 -23.54 -37.51
N TYR A 350 -30.60 -22.86 -38.01
CA TYR A 350 -31.79 -23.51 -38.57
C TYR A 350 -31.36 -24.28 -39.82
N SER A 351 -31.64 -25.59 -39.82
CA SER A 351 -31.40 -26.58 -40.89
C SER A 351 -29.96 -26.72 -41.41
N SER A 352 -29.25 -27.74 -40.92
CA SER A 352 -28.28 -28.45 -41.77
C SER A 352 -29.03 -29.58 -42.48
N PRO A 353 -29.10 -29.62 -43.82
CA PRO A 353 -29.53 -30.82 -44.54
C PRO A 353 -28.66 -31.98 -44.09
N ARG A 354 -29.27 -33.12 -43.74
CA ARG A 354 -28.54 -34.35 -43.42
C ARG A 354 -27.51 -34.62 -44.52
N TRP A 355 -26.23 -34.48 -44.20
CA TRP A 355 -25.16 -34.97 -45.05
C TRP A 355 -25.22 -36.50 -45.03
N GLY A 356 -25.59 -37.08 -46.17
CA GLY A 356 -25.46 -38.51 -46.44
C GLY A 356 -26.75 -39.31 -46.29
N LYS A 357 -27.17 -39.96 -47.39
CA LYS A 357 -28.10 -41.09 -47.36
C LYS A 357 -27.51 -42.18 -46.45
N ARG A 358 -28.35 -42.80 -45.61
CA ARG A 358 -28.04 -44.09 -45.00
C ARG A 358 -27.73 -45.07 -46.13
N CYS A 359 -26.51 -45.60 -46.16
CA CYS A 359 -26.28 -46.86 -46.86
C CYS A 359 -26.94 -47.97 -46.03
N MET A 360 -27.73 -48.81 -46.70
CA MET A 360 -28.20 -50.08 -46.15
C MET A 360 -27.04 -51.02 -45.88
#